data_AF-A0A382MDC0-F1
#
_entry.id   AF-A0A382MDC0-F1
#
_cell.length_a   1.000
_cell.length_b   1.000
_cell.length_c   1.000
_cell.angle_alpha   90.00
_cell.angle_beta   90.00
_cell.angle_gamma   90.00
#
_symmetry.space_group_name_H-M   'P 1'
#
loop_
_entity.id
_entity.type
_entity.pdbx_description
1 polymer ?
#
loop_
_entity_poly.entity_id
_entity_poly.type
_entity_poly.pdbx_seq_one_letter_code
_entity_poly.pdbx_strand_id
1 'polypeptide(L)'
;MGSIVKVQTNFTVGEVNPELRGRIDLQQYESALERARNVLINPRGIVGRRDGLKFVFEIPSAASPASGVRCVPFQFSTTQTYMFVFSGTRAYIFREGTLVTNINSTGNDFLDCSSSVGGVTDGITSARLPNLWWAQSADTLLLFEETMQCLKIVRGG
;
A
#
# COMPACT_ATOMS: atom_id res chain seq x y z
N MET A 1 -55.78 3.99 -2.04
CA MET A 1 -54.52 3.22 -2.18
C MET A 1 -53.51 3.80 -1.20
N GLY A 2 -53.03 3.00 -0.24
CA GLY A 2 -51.98 3.44 0.68
C GLY A 2 -50.60 3.17 0.08
N SER A 3 -49.70 4.16 0.14
CA SER A 3 -48.30 3.99 -0.23
C SER A 3 -47.57 3.23 0.88
N ILE A 4 -46.82 2.18 0.53
CA ILE A 4 -45.96 1.44 1.46
C ILE A 4 -44.55 1.99 1.31
N VAL A 5 -43.98 2.53 2.39
CA VAL A 5 -42.59 3.00 2.44
C VAL A 5 -41.76 1.98 3.19
N LYS A 6 -40.82 1.32 2.51
CA LYS A 6 -39.84 0.44 3.15
C LYS A 6 -38.69 1.30 3.70
N VAL A 7 -38.51 1.28 5.02
CA VAL A 7 -37.43 2.03 5.69
C VAL A 7 -36.23 1.12 5.85
N GLN A 8 -35.08 1.54 5.34
CA GLN A 8 -33.80 0.89 5.60
C GLN A 8 -33.16 1.55 6.82
N THR A 9 -32.92 0.76 7.87
CA THR A 9 -32.52 1.29 9.19
C THR A 9 -31.01 1.32 9.40
N ASN A 10 -30.25 0.52 8.65
CA ASN A 10 -28.81 0.42 8.80
C ASN A 10 -28.11 0.00 7.49
N PHE A 11 -26.79 0.20 7.46
CA PHE A 11 -25.93 -0.13 6.31
C PHE A 11 -24.70 -0.95 6.72
N THR A 12 -24.86 -1.82 7.72
CA THR A 12 -23.73 -2.54 8.36
C THR A 12 -23.00 -3.52 7.44
N VAL A 13 -23.65 -4.01 6.38
CA VAL A 13 -23.11 -5.06 5.50
C VAL A 13 -22.17 -4.49 4.43
N GLY A 14 -22.33 -3.21 4.09
CA GLY A 14 -21.56 -2.57 3.04
C GLY A 14 -22.05 -2.88 1.62
N GLU A 15 -21.16 -2.79 0.63
CA GLU A 15 -21.51 -3.00 -0.78
C GLU A 15 -21.84 -4.46 -1.05
N VAL A 16 -23.04 -4.72 -1.59
CA VAL A 16 -23.44 -6.05 -2.03
C VAL A 16 -22.74 -6.41 -3.34
N ASN A 17 -22.32 -7.66 -3.47
CA ASN A 17 -21.82 -8.18 -4.75
C ASN A 17 -22.93 -8.03 -5.82
N PRO A 18 -22.63 -7.50 -7.02
CA PRO A 18 -23.59 -7.38 -8.12
C PRO A 18 -24.40 -8.65 -8.41
N GLU A 19 -23.80 -9.84 -8.27
CA GLU A 19 -24.46 -11.13 -8.51
C GLU A 19 -25.51 -11.47 -7.44
N LEU A 20 -25.35 -10.94 -6.23
CA LEU A 20 -26.27 -11.15 -5.11
C LEU A 20 -27.40 -10.12 -5.05
N ARG A 21 -27.44 -9.17 -6.00
CA ARG A 21 -28.45 -8.10 -6.04
C ARG A 21 -29.89 -8.62 -6.21
N GLY A 22 -30.06 -9.81 -6.77
CA GLY A 22 -31.37 -10.46 -6.92
C GLY A 22 -31.84 -11.23 -5.69
N ARG A 23 -30.97 -11.46 -4.70
CA ARG A 23 -31.26 -12.27 -3.50
C ARG A 23 -31.91 -11.42 -2.41
N ILE A 24 -33.15 -11.00 -2.67
CA ILE A 24 -33.97 -10.21 -1.74
C ILE A 24 -34.36 -10.99 -0.47
N ASP A 25 -34.23 -12.32 -0.51
CA ASP A 25 -34.47 -13.23 0.61
C ASP A 25 -33.35 -13.21 1.66
N LEU A 26 -32.18 -12.72 1.28
CA LEU A 26 -31.01 -12.68 2.13
C LEU A 26 -31.21 -11.62 3.23
N GLN A 27 -31.07 -11.98 4.50
CA GLN A 27 -31.20 -11.03 5.62
C GLN A 27 -30.23 -9.85 5.49
N GLN A 28 -29.03 -10.10 4.97
CA GLN A 28 -28.01 -9.09 4.74
C GLN A 28 -28.42 -8.07 3.66
N TYR A 29 -29.36 -8.42 2.76
CA TYR A 29 -29.83 -7.53 1.70
C TYR A 29 -30.46 -6.26 2.26
N GLU A 30 -31.18 -6.37 3.38
CA GLU A 30 -31.86 -5.23 4.01
C GLU A 30 -30.90 -4.24 4.67
N SER A 31 -29.65 -4.64 4.87
CA SER A 31 -28.61 -3.87 5.57
C SER A 31 -27.41 -3.57 4.67
N ALA A 32 -27.53 -3.82 3.37
CA ALA A 32 -26.48 -3.63 2.37
C ALA A 32 -26.72 -2.37 1.51
N LEU A 33 -25.67 -1.94 0.82
CA LEU A 33 -25.64 -0.84 -0.13
C LEU A 33 -25.46 -1.42 -1.54
N GLU A 34 -26.16 -0.87 -2.53
CA GLU A 34 -25.94 -1.28 -3.93
C GLU A 34 -24.55 -0.84 -4.44
N ARG A 35 -24.10 0.36 -4.06
CA ARG A 35 -22.78 0.91 -4.38
C ARG A 35 -22.28 1.78 -3.25
N ALA A 36 -21.02 1.61 -2.86
CA ALA A 36 -20.39 2.34 -1.78
C ALA A 36 -19.00 2.84 -2.21
N ARG A 37 -18.92 4.07 -2.74
CA ARG A 37 -17.64 4.67 -3.18
C ARG A 37 -17.16 5.71 -2.18
N ASN A 38 -15.90 5.59 -1.77
CA ASN A 38 -15.22 6.54 -0.86
C ASN A 38 -15.96 6.74 0.48
N VAL A 39 -16.52 5.66 1.03
CA VAL A 39 -17.21 5.66 2.32
C VAL A 39 -16.60 4.63 3.27
N LEU A 40 -16.77 4.86 4.57
CA LEU A 40 -16.45 3.91 5.63
C LEU A 40 -17.74 3.50 6.32
N ILE A 41 -17.97 2.18 6.41
CA ILE A 41 -19.12 1.62 7.11
C ILE A 41 -18.74 1.41 8.57
N ASN A 42 -19.50 2.02 9.46
CA ASN A 42 -19.37 1.75 10.89
C ASN A 42 -20.21 0.53 11.26
N PRO A 43 -19.72 -0.37 12.15
CA PRO A 43 -20.50 -1.52 12.61
C PRO A 43 -21.79 -1.11 13.36
N ARG A 44 -21.88 0.16 13.79
CA ARG A 44 -23.07 0.76 14.39
C ARG A 44 -24.18 1.15 13.38
N GLY A 45 -23.96 0.92 12.08
CA GLY A 45 -24.97 1.13 11.03
C GLY A 45 -24.92 2.48 10.31
N ILE A 46 -24.04 3.40 10.72
CA ILE A 46 -23.82 4.70 10.06
C ILE A 46 -22.78 4.53 8.94
N VAL A 47 -22.99 5.20 7.81
CA VAL A 47 -22.00 5.33 6.74
C VAL A 47 -21.39 6.74 6.81
N GLY A 48 -20.08 6.80 6.97
CA GLY A 48 -19.32 8.05 6.93
C GLY A 48 -18.58 8.22 5.60
N ARG A 49 -18.22 9.45 5.26
CA ARG A 49 -17.21 9.68 4.20
C ARG A 49 -15.86 9.16 4.67
N ARG A 50 -15.08 8.55 3.78
CA ARG A 50 -13.70 8.16 4.09
C ARG A 50 -12.88 9.41 4.39
N ASP A 51 -12.05 9.34 5.42
CA ASP A 51 -11.12 10.41 5.74
C ASP A 51 -10.22 10.74 4.55
N GLY A 52 -9.84 12.03 4.47
CA GLY A 52 -8.94 12.52 3.45
C GLY A 52 -7.57 11.85 3.52
N LEU A 53 -6.85 11.88 2.40
CA LEU A 53 -5.44 11.47 2.36
C LEU A 53 -4.57 12.65 2.80
N LYS A 54 -3.61 12.40 3.69
CA LYS A 54 -2.55 13.35 4.01
C LYS A 54 -1.47 13.28 2.92
N PHE A 55 -1.06 14.44 2.40
CA PHE A 55 0.13 14.53 1.55
C PHE A 55 1.38 14.31 2.41
N VAL A 56 2.24 13.39 2.00
CA VAL A 56 3.49 13.06 2.72
C VAL A 56 4.71 13.49 1.92
N PHE A 57 4.79 13.07 0.66
CA PHE A 57 5.96 13.30 -0.18
C PHE A 57 5.62 13.12 -1.66
N GLU A 58 6.31 13.88 -2.50
CA GLU A 58 6.27 13.73 -3.96
C GLU A 58 7.54 13.03 -4.42
N ILE A 59 7.41 11.92 -5.14
CA ILE A 59 8.56 11.19 -5.67
C ILE A 59 9.20 12.03 -6.79
N PRO A 60 10.49 12.37 -6.69
CA PRO A 60 11.19 13.16 -7.71
C PRO A 60 11.07 12.53 -9.11
N SER A 61 10.93 13.36 -10.14
CA SER A 61 10.90 12.91 -11.54
C SER A 61 12.14 12.11 -11.94
N ALA A 62 13.29 12.40 -11.31
CA ALA A 62 14.55 11.67 -11.48
C ALA A 62 14.47 10.18 -11.06
N ALA A 63 13.48 9.79 -10.25
CA ALA A 63 13.22 8.39 -9.90
C ALA A 63 12.23 7.70 -10.85
N SER A 64 11.83 8.38 -11.95
CA SER A 64 10.91 7.89 -12.98
C SER A 64 9.63 7.25 -12.43
N PRO A 65 8.87 7.93 -11.55
CA PRO A 65 7.66 7.35 -10.94
C PRO A 65 6.58 6.97 -11.95
N ALA A 66 6.56 7.60 -13.13
CA ALA A 66 5.67 7.24 -14.24
C ALA A 66 5.91 5.82 -14.78
N SER A 67 7.11 5.27 -14.57
CA SER A 67 7.49 3.92 -15.00
C SER A 67 7.16 2.84 -13.95
N GLY A 68 6.52 3.21 -12.84
CA GLY A 68 6.06 2.28 -11.81
C GLY A 68 6.59 2.65 -10.42
N VAL A 69 5.77 2.35 -9.40
CA VAL A 69 6.10 2.54 -7.98
C VAL A 69 5.61 1.33 -7.21
N ARG A 70 6.43 0.82 -6.29
CA ARG A 70 6.06 -0.30 -5.41
C ARG A 70 6.25 0.07 -3.95
N CYS A 71 5.17 0.00 -3.18
CA CYS A 71 5.20 0.21 -1.73
C CYS A 71 5.35 -1.14 -1.02
N VAL A 72 6.36 -1.25 -0.16
CA VAL A 72 6.70 -2.46 0.61
C VAL A 72 6.70 -2.11 2.10
N PRO A 73 5.75 -2.63 2.89
CA PRO A 73 5.75 -2.43 4.33
C PRO A 73 6.87 -3.24 4.98
N PHE A 74 7.57 -2.62 5.94
CA PHE A 74 8.61 -3.28 6.72
C PHE A 74 8.43 -2.94 8.20
N GLN A 75 8.37 -3.96 9.05
CA GLN A 75 8.14 -3.77 10.49
C GLN A 75 9.27 -4.40 11.29
N PHE A 76 10.12 -3.57 11.90
CA PHE A 76 11.18 -4.08 12.78
C PHE A 76 10.64 -4.48 14.15
N SER A 77 9.78 -3.63 14.72
CA SER A 77 9.16 -3.87 16.03
C SER A 77 7.74 -3.32 16.07
N THR A 78 7.05 -3.48 17.20
CA THR A 78 5.76 -2.82 17.44
C THR A 78 5.85 -1.30 17.46
N THR A 79 7.05 -0.74 17.70
CA THR A 79 7.30 0.70 17.79
C THR A 79 8.00 1.27 16.56
N GLN A 80 8.72 0.46 15.78
CA GLN A 80 9.46 0.92 14.62
C GLN A 80 8.93 0.25 13.36
N THR A 81 8.10 1.00 12.63
CA THR A 81 7.54 0.65 11.34
C THR A 81 8.11 1.56 10.25
N TYR A 82 8.37 0.97 9.10
CA TYR A 82 8.92 1.63 7.93
C TYR A 82 8.09 1.29 6.70
N MET A 83 8.02 2.22 5.77
CA MET A 83 7.47 2.00 4.44
C MET A 83 8.57 2.24 3.42
N PHE A 84 8.89 1.22 2.64
CA PHE A 84 9.81 1.34 1.50
C PHE A 84 8.99 1.64 0.25
N VAL A 85 9.37 2.67 -0.48
CA VAL A 85 8.76 3.04 -1.75
C VAL A 85 9.82 2.96 -2.82
N PHE A 86 9.75 1.90 -3.63
CA PHE A 86 10.66 1.66 -4.74
C PHE A 86 10.15 2.38 -5.99
N SER A 87 11.02 3.16 -6.62
CA SER A 87 10.78 3.88 -7.87
C SER A 87 12.07 3.94 -8.67
N GLY A 88 12.06 3.44 -9.90
CA GLY A 88 13.28 3.33 -10.70
C GLY A 88 14.32 2.45 -10.02
N THR A 89 15.50 3.00 -9.77
CA THR A 89 16.60 2.34 -9.06
C THR A 89 16.71 2.78 -7.59
N ARG A 90 15.73 3.55 -7.08
CA ARG A 90 15.79 4.19 -5.77
C ARG A 90 14.72 3.63 -4.84
N ALA A 91 15.06 3.53 -3.56
CA ALA A 91 14.11 3.21 -2.50
C ALA A 91 14.02 4.38 -1.51
N TYR A 92 12.83 4.96 -1.40
CA TYR A 92 12.52 6.00 -0.41
C TYR A 92 11.98 5.33 0.86
N ILE A 93 12.54 5.65 2.01
CA ILE A 93 12.19 5.02 3.28
C ILE A 93 11.44 6.02 4.14
N PHE A 94 10.21 5.70 4.53
CA PHE A 94 9.41 6.52 5.42
C PHE A 94 9.31 5.88 6.79
N ARG A 95 9.50 6.68 7.84
CA ARG A 95 9.27 6.30 9.23
C ARG A 95 8.29 7.29 9.85
N GLU A 96 7.21 6.79 10.44
CA GLU A 96 6.20 7.63 11.11
C GLU A 96 5.67 8.79 10.23
N GLY A 97 5.58 8.56 8.92
CA GLY A 97 5.10 9.55 7.95
C GLY A 97 6.12 10.63 7.57
N THR A 98 7.40 10.46 7.89
CA THR A 98 8.49 11.35 7.49
C THR A 98 9.54 10.58 6.68
N LEU A 99 10.12 11.20 5.65
CA LEU A 99 11.19 10.62 4.86
C LEU A 99 12.48 10.52 5.69
N VAL A 100 13.11 9.35 5.67
CA VAL A 100 14.42 9.13 6.28
C VAL A 100 15.49 9.62 5.33
N THR A 101 16.28 10.61 5.76
CA THR A 101 17.38 11.19 4.98
C THR A 101 18.74 10.69 5.45
N ASN A 102 19.76 10.91 4.63
CA ASN A 102 21.16 10.57 4.91
C ASN A 102 21.36 9.07 5.23
N ILE A 103 20.73 8.21 4.44
CA ILE A 103 20.84 6.77 4.58
C ILE A 103 22.31 6.38 4.35
N ASN A 104 22.90 5.62 5.28
CA ASN A 104 24.30 5.20 5.27
C ASN A 104 25.31 6.37 5.13
N SER A 105 24.98 7.55 5.65
CA SER A 105 25.83 8.76 5.56
C SER A 105 26.15 9.21 4.14
N THR A 106 25.33 8.84 3.16
CA THR A 106 25.53 9.17 1.73
C THR A 106 25.14 10.61 1.38
N GLY A 107 24.47 11.34 2.27
CA GLY A 107 23.85 12.63 1.99
C GLY A 107 22.56 12.56 1.17
N ASN A 108 22.19 11.38 0.66
CA ASN A 108 21.00 11.18 -0.16
C ASN A 108 19.75 10.99 0.71
N ASP A 109 18.60 11.36 0.15
CA ASP A 109 17.25 11.16 0.70
C ASP A 109 16.61 9.83 0.23
N PHE A 110 17.36 9.01 -0.50
CA PHE A 110 16.98 7.68 -0.97
C PHE A 110 18.12 6.68 -0.76
N LEU A 111 17.75 5.41 -0.68
CA LEU A 111 18.67 4.29 -0.81
C LEU A 111 18.84 3.97 -2.30
N ASP A 112 20.08 3.95 -2.78
CA ASP A 112 20.38 3.44 -4.11
C ASP A 112 20.27 1.91 -4.09
N CYS A 113 19.46 1.36 -4.98
CA CYS A 113 19.27 -0.08 -5.17
C CYS A 113 19.68 -0.50 -6.59
N SER A 114 20.46 0.32 -7.30
CA SER A 114 21.03 -0.02 -8.60
C SER A 114 22.12 -1.10 -8.50
N SER A 115 22.46 -1.70 -9.64
CA SER A 115 23.61 -2.61 -9.76
C SER A 115 24.97 -1.91 -9.61
N SER A 116 24.99 -0.58 -9.47
CA SER A 116 26.21 0.18 -9.19
C SER A 116 26.60 0.17 -7.71
N VAL A 117 25.72 -0.32 -6.83
CA VAL A 117 25.98 -0.45 -5.39
C VAL A 117 26.77 -1.73 -5.11
N GLY A 118 27.85 -1.61 -4.32
CA GLY A 118 28.65 -2.75 -3.91
C GLY A 118 27.80 -3.81 -3.18
N GLY A 119 27.83 -5.05 -3.65
CA GLY A 119 27.02 -6.15 -3.12
C GLY A 119 25.66 -6.34 -3.79
N VAL A 120 25.31 -5.54 -4.81
CA VAL A 120 24.08 -5.66 -5.60
C VAL A 120 24.43 -6.06 -7.03
N THR A 121 24.33 -7.36 -7.35
CA THR A 121 24.64 -7.87 -8.70
C THR A 121 23.56 -7.49 -9.71
N ASP A 122 22.29 -7.55 -9.32
CA ASP A 122 21.13 -7.20 -10.14
C ASP A 122 20.25 -6.21 -9.38
N GLY A 123 20.41 -4.92 -9.65
CA GLY A 123 19.66 -3.86 -8.97
C GLY A 123 18.18 -3.83 -9.32
N ILE A 124 17.41 -3.09 -8.52
CA ILE A 124 16.01 -2.76 -8.82
C ILE A 124 15.97 -1.80 -10.01
N THR A 125 15.04 -2.04 -10.92
CA THR A 125 14.75 -1.16 -12.06
C THR A 125 13.25 -1.01 -12.21
N SER A 126 12.78 0.02 -12.92
CA SER A 126 11.36 0.26 -13.14
C SER A 126 10.63 -0.93 -13.76
N ALA A 127 11.30 -1.67 -14.65
CA ALA A 127 10.74 -2.84 -15.33
C ALA A 127 10.43 -4.00 -14.37
N ARG A 128 11.17 -4.11 -13.26
CA ARG A 128 11.03 -5.18 -12.26
C ARG A 128 9.98 -4.86 -11.20
N LEU A 129 9.63 -3.59 -10.99
CA LEU A 129 8.70 -3.15 -9.95
C LEU A 129 7.30 -3.81 -9.98
N PRO A 130 6.67 -4.05 -11.15
CA PRO A 130 5.34 -4.67 -11.19
C PRO A 130 5.32 -6.10 -10.61
N ASN A 131 6.40 -6.86 -10.83
CA ASN A 131 6.53 -8.26 -10.44
C ASN A 131 7.43 -8.44 -9.20
N LEU A 132 7.68 -7.37 -8.45
CA LEU A 132 8.53 -7.41 -7.27
C LEU A 132 7.79 -8.04 -6.08
N TRP A 133 8.35 -9.15 -5.60
CA TRP A 133 7.94 -9.83 -4.38
C TRP A 133 8.93 -9.56 -3.27
N TRP A 134 8.46 -9.67 -2.02
CA TRP A 134 9.30 -9.47 -0.86
C TRP A 134 8.98 -10.45 0.25
N ALA A 135 10.00 -10.74 1.05
CA ALA A 135 9.87 -11.40 2.33
C ALA A 135 10.68 -10.63 3.36
N GLN A 136 10.19 -10.57 4.59
CA GLN A 136 10.88 -9.93 5.69
C GLN A 136 11.23 -10.97 6.76
N SER A 137 12.43 -10.86 7.32
CA SER A 137 12.81 -11.54 8.56
C SER A 137 13.65 -10.60 9.42
N ALA A 138 13.14 -10.24 10.61
CA ALA A 138 13.77 -9.31 11.54
C ALA A 138 14.28 -8.03 10.84
N ASP A 139 15.60 -7.82 10.84
CA ASP A 139 16.32 -6.68 10.27
C ASP A 139 16.56 -6.75 8.76
N THR A 140 16.14 -7.84 8.12
CA THR A 140 16.43 -8.12 6.71
C THR A 140 15.15 -8.10 5.87
N LEU A 141 15.17 -7.29 4.82
CA LEU A 141 14.21 -7.33 3.72
C LEU A 141 14.86 -8.06 2.54
N LEU A 142 14.17 -9.08 2.03
CA LEU A 142 14.56 -9.82 0.84
C LEU A 142 13.60 -9.46 -0.29
N LEU A 143 14.16 -9.17 -1.47
CA LEU A 143 13.44 -8.79 -2.67
C LEU A 143 13.71 -9.82 -3.76
N PHE A 144 12.65 -10.22 -4.46
CA PHE A 144 12.67 -11.27 -5.46
C PHE A 144 11.92 -10.82 -6.70
N GLU A 145 12.53 -11.03 -7.85
CA GLU A 145 11.90 -10.92 -9.17
C GLU A 145 12.59 -11.93 -10.09
N GLU A 146 11.87 -12.44 -11.09
CA GLU A 146 12.30 -13.58 -11.91
C GLU A 146 13.64 -13.37 -12.63
N THR A 147 13.95 -12.12 -13.01
CA THR A 147 15.12 -11.77 -13.82
C THR A 147 16.31 -11.28 -12.99
N MET A 148 16.22 -11.27 -11.67
CA MET A 148 17.28 -10.78 -10.79
C MET A 148 17.69 -11.79 -9.73
N GLN A 149 18.96 -11.74 -9.34
CA GLN A 149 19.38 -12.33 -8.07
C GLN A 149 18.63 -11.68 -6.90
N CYS A 150 18.33 -12.48 -5.87
CA CYS A 150 17.64 -12.01 -4.68
C CYS A 150 18.41 -10.84 -4.03
N LEU A 151 17.77 -9.68 -3.93
CA LEU A 151 18.38 -8.52 -3.32
C LEU A 151 18.09 -8.52 -1.82
N LYS A 152 19.15 -8.38 -1.02
CA LYS A 152 19.08 -8.30 0.44
C LYS A 152 19.32 -6.86 0.88
N ILE A 153 18.38 -6.31 1.66
CA ILE A 153 18.52 -5.02 2.33
C ILE A 153 18.54 -5.28 3.83
N VAL A 154 19.61 -4.87 4.51
CA VAL A 154 19.79 -4.99 5.95
C VAL A 154 19.85 -3.60 6.57
N ARG A 155 19.21 -3.44 7.73
CA ARG A 155 19.34 -2.22 8.51
C ARG A 155 20.71 -2.17 9.20
N GLY A 156 21.45 -1.09 9.01
CA GLY A 156 22.71 -0.83 9.72
C GLY A 156 23.99 -1.15 8.95
N GLY A 157 23.88 -1.57 7.68
CA GLY A 157 25.01 -1.98 6.83
C GLY A 157 25.14 -3.49 6.72
#